data_AF-A0A1V4PFW0-F1
#
_entry.id   AF-A0A1V4PFW0-F1
#
_cell.length_a   1.000
_cell.length_b   1.000
_cell.length_c   1.000
_cell.angle_alpha   90.00
_cell.angle_beta   90.00
_cell.angle_gamma   90.00
#
_symmetry.space_group_name_H-M   'P 1'
#
loop_
_entity.id
_entity.type
_entity.pdbx_description
1 polymer ?
#
loop_
_entity_poly.entity_id
_entity_poly.type
_entity_poly.pdbx_seq_one_letter_code
_entity_poly.pdbx_strand_id
1 'polypeptide(L)'
;RLRRALEHRDRCCVVPGCGATRGLHAHHIRHWEDGGATELDNLVLLCPFHHRLHHSGGITITGPAQQLVVTDVDGTPLNPGSLARPPTQPPPAVKPCRGPLGERADWWWYTPFEPQPPSTN
;
A
#
# COMPACT_ATOMS: atom_id res chain seq x y z
N ARG A 1 -19.83 -17.74 8.18
CA ARG A 1 -20.76 -16.58 8.22
C ARG A 1 -19.99 -15.28 8.48
N LEU A 2 -19.16 -15.23 9.54
CA LEU A 2 -18.33 -14.07 9.89
C LEU A 2 -17.41 -13.59 8.75
N ARG A 3 -16.67 -14.48 8.09
CA ARG A 3 -15.80 -14.13 6.97
C ARG A 3 -16.52 -13.39 5.82
N ARG A 4 -17.72 -13.85 5.44
CA ARG A 4 -18.52 -13.20 4.39
C ARG A 4 -19.02 -11.82 4.83
N ALA A 5 -19.35 -11.65 6.11
CA ALA A 5 -19.74 -10.35 6.65
C ALA A 5 -18.55 -9.37 6.65
N LEU A 6 -17.35 -9.85 6.98
CA LEU A 6 -16.13 -9.06 6.85
C LEU A 6 -15.86 -8.65 5.40
N GLU A 7 -15.92 -9.57 4.45
CA GLU A 7 -15.70 -9.26 3.02
C GLU A 7 -16.76 -8.30 2.46
N HIS A 8 -17.98 -8.33 3.00
CA HIS A 8 -19.03 -7.39 2.61
C HIS A 8 -18.78 -5.98 3.14
N ARG A 9 -18.35 -5.86 4.40
CA ARG A 9 -18.03 -4.57 5.03
C ARG A 9 -16.72 -4.00 4.49
N ASP A 10 -15.66 -4.80 4.53
CA ASP A 10 -14.30 -4.45 4.14
C ASP A 10 -14.06 -4.93 2.70
N ARG A 11 -14.46 -4.11 1.72
CA ARG A 11 -14.31 -4.44 0.29
C ARG A 11 -12.84 -4.56 -0.16
N CYS A 12 -11.92 -3.98 0.61
CA CYS A 12 -10.48 -4.02 0.42
C CYS A 12 -9.79 -3.96 1.78
N CYS A 13 -8.46 -3.98 1.77
CA CYS A 13 -7.65 -3.68 2.95
C CYS A 13 -8.11 -2.35 3.58
N VAL A 14 -8.35 -2.35 4.90
CA VAL A 14 -8.90 -1.18 5.62
C VAL A 14 -7.92 -0.02 5.79
N VAL A 15 -6.62 -0.25 5.56
CA VAL A 15 -5.60 0.81 5.61
C VAL A 15 -5.90 1.88 4.55
N PRO A 16 -5.98 3.17 4.94
CA PRO A 16 -6.28 4.26 4.03
C PRO A 16 -5.42 4.26 2.77
N GLY A 17 -6.05 4.39 1.60
CA GLY A 17 -5.36 4.41 0.29
C GLY A 17 -4.95 3.04 -0.26
N CYS A 18 -5.11 1.95 0.50
CA CYS A 18 -4.79 0.62 0.02
C CYS A 18 -5.93 0.03 -0.84
N GLY A 19 -5.65 -0.24 -2.11
CA GLY A 19 -6.61 -0.87 -3.04
C GLY A 19 -6.59 -2.41 -3.07
N ALA A 20 -5.89 -3.08 -2.14
CA ALA A 20 -5.74 -4.53 -2.18
C ALA A 20 -7.06 -5.25 -1.86
N THR A 21 -7.50 -6.14 -2.74
CA THR A 21 -8.77 -6.89 -2.63
C THR A 21 -8.60 -8.41 -2.51
N ARG A 22 -7.37 -8.92 -2.69
CA ARG A 22 -7.07 -10.35 -2.68
C ARG A 22 -6.07 -10.68 -1.58
N GLY A 23 -6.14 -11.92 -1.08
CA GLY A 23 -5.25 -12.41 -0.02
C GLY A 23 -5.44 -11.67 1.30
N LEU A 24 -6.65 -11.21 1.60
CA LEU A 24 -6.94 -10.44 2.81
C LEU A 24 -7.10 -11.35 4.03
N HIS A 25 -6.41 -11.02 5.11
CA HIS A 25 -6.48 -11.71 6.39
C HIS A 25 -7.41 -10.96 7.36
N ALA A 26 -8.18 -11.70 8.15
CA ALA A 26 -8.91 -11.12 9.27
C ALA A 26 -7.93 -10.90 10.42
N HIS A 27 -7.90 -9.68 10.95
CA HIS A 27 -7.01 -9.25 12.04
C HIS A 27 -7.84 -8.70 13.19
N HIS A 28 -7.48 -9.07 14.42
CA HIS A 28 -8.12 -8.59 15.64
C HIS A 28 -7.57 -7.22 16.05
N ILE A 29 -8.43 -6.20 16.13
CA ILE A 29 -8.06 -4.84 16.58
C ILE A 29 -7.58 -4.90 18.04
N ARG A 30 -8.40 -5.43 18.94
CA ARG A 30 -7.96 -5.87 20.27
C ARG A 30 -7.50 -7.30 20.16
N HIS A 31 -6.24 -7.57 20.49
CA HIS A 31 -5.65 -8.89 20.36
C HIS A 31 -6.44 -9.93 21.16
N TRP A 32 -6.44 -11.18 20.68
CA TRP A 32 -7.14 -12.27 21.35
C TRP A 32 -6.57 -12.56 22.73
N GLU A 33 -5.25 -12.40 22.92
CA GLU A 33 -4.57 -12.58 24.21
C GLU A 33 -5.01 -11.52 25.24
N ASP A 34 -5.40 -10.34 24.76
CA ASP A 34 -5.96 -9.27 25.59
C ASP A 34 -7.47 -9.44 25.82
N GLY A 35 -8.05 -10.59 25.44
CA GLY A 35 -9.48 -10.88 25.57
C GLY A 35 -10.34 -10.29 24.45
N GLY A 36 -9.76 -9.94 23.29
CA GLY A 36 -10.51 -9.49 22.13
C GLY A 36 -11.42 -10.58 21.55
N ALA A 37 -12.71 -10.28 21.39
CA ALA A 37 -13.67 -11.22 20.83
C ALA A 37 -13.43 -11.47 19.32
N THR A 38 -13.79 -12.66 18.84
CA THR A 38 -13.79 -12.99 17.41
C THR A 38 -15.14 -12.64 16.81
N GLU A 39 -15.39 -11.35 16.61
CA GLU A 39 -16.64 -10.82 16.11
C GLU A 39 -16.40 -9.68 15.12
N LEU A 40 -17.47 -9.24 14.44
CA LEU A 40 -17.35 -8.29 13.35
C LEU A 40 -16.72 -6.97 13.81
N ASP A 41 -17.08 -6.48 14.99
CA ASP A 41 -16.65 -5.17 15.48
C ASP A 41 -15.17 -5.12 15.93
N ASN A 42 -14.59 -6.29 16.22
CA ASN A 42 -13.19 -6.42 16.64
C ASN A 42 -12.28 -6.99 15.53
N LEU A 43 -12.82 -7.32 14.36
CA LEU A 43 -12.05 -7.85 13.23
C LEU A 43 -12.04 -6.88 12.07
N VAL A 44 -10.92 -6.78 11.35
CA VAL A 44 -10.78 -6.03 10.10
C VAL A 44 -10.02 -6.83 9.04
N LEU A 45 -10.21 -6.49 7.77
CA LEU A 45 -9.43 -7.09 6.68
C LEU A 45 -8.16 -6.30 6.35
N LEU A 46 -7.01 -6.98 6.41
CA LEU A 46 -5.70 -6.44 6.04
C LEU A 46 -5.05 -7.25 4.92
N CYS A 47 -4.33 -6.58 4.02
CA CYS A 47 -3.47 -7.28 3.06
C CYS A 47 -2.21 -7.83 3.77
N PRO A 48 -1.48 -8.79 3.17
CA PRO A 48 -0.32 -9.40 3.83
C PRO A 48 0.78 -8.40 4.20
N PHE A 49 0.93 -7.33 3.42
CA PHE A 49 1.87 -6.25 3.70
C PHE A 49 1.47 -5.47 4.96
N HIS A 50 0.27 -4.89 4.98
CA HIS A 50 -0.20 -4.09 6.13
C HIS A 50 -0.41 -4.93 7.38
N HIS A 51 -0.75 -6.21 7.22
CA HIS A 51 -0.84 -7.13 8.36
C HIS A 51 0.52 -7.27 9.06
N ARG A 52 1.60 -7.47 8.30
CA ARG A 52 2.96 -7.51 8.86
C ARG A 52 3.39 -6.15 9.39
N LEU A 53 3.06 -5.07 8.68
CA LEU A 53 3.43 -3.71 9.09
C LEU A 53 2.81 -3.31 10.44
N HIS A 54 1.56 -3.75 10.69
CA HIS A 54 0.93 -3.58 12.00
C HIS A 54 1.66 -4.38 13.08
N HIS A 55 1.93 -5.67 12.84
CA HIS A 55 2.66 -6.52 13.80
C HIS A 55 4.08 -6.02 14.07
N SER A 56 4.72 -5.34 13.11
CA SER A 56 6.04 -4.74 13.30
C SER A 56 6.00 -3.33 13.92
N GLY A 57 4.82 -2.80 14.25
CA GLY A 57 4.67 -1.46 14.83
C GLY A 57 4.90 -0.30 13.85
N GLY A 58 4.92 -0.56 12.53
CA GLY A 58 5.05 0.48 11.52
C GLY A 58 3.75 1.27 11.27
N ILE A 59 2.62 0.67 11.64
CA ILE A 59 1.31 1.34 11.72
C ILE A 59 0.57 0.86 12.97
N THR A 60 -0.29 1.72 13.50
CA THR A 60 -1.18 1.40 14.62
C THR A 60 -2.63 1.48 14.16
N ILE A 61 -3.44 0.47 14.48
CA ILE A 61 -4.88 0.41 14.15
C ILE A 61 -5.67 0.49 15.46
N THR A 62 -6.52 1.49 15.58
CA THR A 62 -7.33 1.72 16.80
C THR A 62 -8.77 2.09 16.46
N GLY A 63 -9.63 2.04 17.49
CA GLY A 63 -11.06 2.35 17.37
C GLY A 63 -11.91 1.15 16.97
N PRO A 64 -13.24 1.32 16.91
CA PRO A 64 -14.14 0.28 16.43
C PRO A 64 -13.96 0.07 14.92
N ALA A 65 -14.24 -1.13 14.42
CA ALA A 65 -14.00 -1.47 13.02
C ALA A 65 -14.73 -0.56 12.00
N GLN A 66 -15.84 0.09 12.37
CA GLN A 66 -16.58 1.04 11.52
C GLN A 66 -16.00 2.46 11.50
N GLN A 67 -15.17 2.80 12.49
CA GLN A 67 -14.56 4.12 12.65
C GLN A 67 -13.08 3.95 13.01
N LEU A 68 -12.38 3.10 12.24
CA LEU A 68 -10.97 2.84 12.52
C LEU A 68 -10.13 4.10 12.29
N VAL A 69 -9.12 4.26 13.13
CA VAL A 69 -8.03 5.22 12.95
C VAL A 69 -6.76 4.43 12.72
N VAL A 70 -6.08 4.69 11.60
CA VAL A 70 -4.76 4.14 11.30
C VAL A 70 -3.75 5.25 11.40
N THR A 71 -2.72 5.08 12.21
CA THR A 71 -1.60 6.03 12.31
C THR A 71 -0.29 5.40 11.85
N ASP A 72 0.66 6.24 11.45
CA ASP A 72 2.06 5.82 11.30
C ASP A 72 2.76 5.65 12.67
N VAL A 73 4.06 5.38 12.62
CA VAL A 73 4.94 5.23 13.78
C VAL A 73 5.03 6.49 14.65
N ASP A 74 4.83 7.67 14.07
CA ASP A 74 4.87 8.96 14.77
C ASP A 74 3.49 9.34 15.36
N GLY A 75 2.47 8.50 15.16
CA GLY A 75 1.11 8.76 15.59
C GLY A 75 0.32 9.66 14.64
N THR A 76 0.85 9.94 13.45
CA THR A 76 0.14 10.77 12.45
C THR A 76 -0.93 9.94 11.76
N PRO A 77 -2.20 10.40 11.71
CA PRO A 77 -3.26 9.68 11.01
C PRO A 77 -2.99 9.56 9.51
N LEU A 78 -3.10 8.34 8.99
CA LEU A 78 -3.01 8.07 7.56
C LEU A 78 -4.29 8.55 6.87
N ASN A 79 -4.13 9.25 5.75
CA ASN A 79 -5.23 9.75 4.94
C ASN A 79 -5.21 9.05 3.57
N PRO A 80 -6.37 8.68 2.99
CA PRO A 80 -6.40 8.12 1.64
C PRO A 80 -6.08 9.16 0.55
N GLY A 81 -6.09 10.45 0.89
CA GLY A 81 -5.79 11.54 -0.01
C GLY A 81 -4.34 11.53 -0.50
N SER A 82 -4.16 11.97 -1.74
CA SER A 82 -2.82 12.21 -2.27
C SER A 82 -2.12 13.29 -1.45
N LEU A 83 -0.87 13.02 -1.04
CA LEU A 83 0.02 14.06 -0.51
C LEU A 83 0.45 15.06 -1.59
N ALA A 84 0.22 14.75 -2.87
CA ALA A 84 0.50 15.67 -3.95
C ALA A 84 -0.37 16.91 -3.80
N ARG A 85 0.28 18.04 -3.57
CA ARG A 85 -0.35 19.36 -3.65
C ARG A 85 -0.35 19.80 -5.10
N PRO A 86 -1.46 20.33 -5.64
CA PRO A 86 -1.44 20.96 -6.95
C PRO A 86 -0.33 22.01 -7.00
N PRO A 87 0.47 22.07 -8.08
CA PRO A 87 1.49 23.10 -8.20
C PRO A 87 0.82 24.47 -8.19
N THR A 88 1.18 25.32 -7.23
CA THR A 88 0.67 26.70 -7.12
C THR A 88 1.49 27.68 -7.95
N GLN A 89 2.60 27.22 -8.52
CA GLN A 89 3.51 28.00 -9.35
C GLN A 89 3.32 27.65 -10.82
N PRO A 90 3.58 28.59 -11.75
CA PRO A 90 3.57 28.28 -13.17
C PRO A 90 4.58 27.15 -13.46
N PRO A 91 4.29 26.29 -14.47
CA PRO A 91 5.24 25.28 -14.90
C PRO A 91 6.61 25.91 -15.16
N PRO A 92 7.72 25.28 -14.74
CA PRO A 92 9.03 25.81 -15.03
C PRO A 92 9.20 25.97 -16.54
N ALA A 93 9.88 27.03 -16.97
CA ALA A 93 10.18 27.29 -18.37
C ALA A 93 11.26 26.32 -18.89
N VAL A 94 10.91 25.04 -19.01
CA VAL A 94 11.75 23.98 -19.54
C VAL A 94 11.52 23.90 -21.04
N LYS A 95 12.60 23.85 -21.84
CA LYS A 95 12.50 23.60 -23.28
C LYS A 95 11.77 22.26 -23.49
N PRO A 96 10.88 22.14 -24.49
CA PRO A 96 10.23 20.87 -24.78
C PRO A 96 11.28 19.77 -24.91
N CYS A 97 11.14 18.70 -24.13
CA CYS A 97 11.94 17.51 -24.35
C CYS A 97 11.65 17.03 -25.77
N ARG A 98 12.64 17.10 -26.65
CA ARG A 98 12.54 16.40 -27.94
C ARG A 98 12.51 14.92 -27.59
N GLY A 99 11.33 14.32 -27.70
CA GLY A 99 11.20 12.87 -27.65
C GLY A 99 12.12 12.22 -28.70
N PRO A 100 12.39 10.91 -28.58
CA PRO A 100 13.14 10.21 -29.60
C PRO A 100 12.47 10.42 -30.96
N LEU A 101 13.25 10.51 -32.04
CA LEU A 101 12.77 10.77 -33.41
C LEU A 101 11.98 9.59 -34.03
N GLY A 102 11.54 8.62 -33.20
CA GLY A 102 10.99 7.35 -33.65
C GLY A 102 12.05 6.34 -34.12
N GLU A 103 13.33 6.60 -33.83
CA GLU A 103 14.41 5.63 -34.03
C GLU A 103 14.21 4.40 -33.14
N ARG A 104 14.74 3.25 -33.58
CA ARG A 104 14.65 2.00 -32.81
C ARG A 104 15.33 2.23 -31.46
N ALA A 105 14.62 1.93 -30.38
CA ALA A 105 15.21 1.86 -29.06
C ALA A 105 16.31 0.79 -29.08
N ASP A 106 17.55 1.22 -28.88
CA ASP A 106 18.67 0.29 -28.80
C ASP A 106 18.77 -0.28 -27.39
N TRP A 107 19.15 -1.56 -27.30
CA TRP A 107 19.09 -2.35 -26.06
C TRP A 107 20.04 -1.85 -24.95
N TRP A 108 20.99 -0.96 -25.26
CA TRP A 108 21.96 -0.36 -24.33
C TRP A 108 21.44 0.93 -23.65
N TRP A 109 20.19 1.34 -23.90
CA TRP A 109 19.51 2.42 -23.17
C TRP A 109 19.08 2.05 -21.73
N TYR A 110 19.27 0.79 -21.33
CA TYR A 110 18.97 0.29 -19.99
C TYR A 110 20.26 -0.02 -19.23
N THR A 111 20.52 0.67 -18.13
CA THR A 111 21.65 0.42 -17.22
C THR A 111 21.20 -0.21 -15.90
N PRO A 112 21.97 -1.17 -15.33
CA PRO A 112 23.19 -1.80 -15.85
C PRO A 112 22.91 -3.21 -16.39
N PHE A 113 23.28 -3.49 -17.64
CA PHE A 113 23.38 -4.88 -18.12
C PHE A 113 24.80 -5.13 -18.62
N GLU A 114 25.52 -6.02 -17.92
CA GLU A 114 26.83 -6.54 -18.35
C GLU A 114 26.61 -7.85 -19.13
N PRO A 115 26.85 -7.89 -20.45
CA PRO A 115 26.76 -9.15 -21.19
C PRO A 115 27.88 -10.10 -20.79
N GLN A 116 27.58 -11.40 -20.66
CA GLN A 116 28.60 -12.42 -20.40
C GLN A 116 29.54 -12.57 -21.62
N PRO A 117 30.85 -12.78 -21.40
CA PRO A 117 31.78 -13.04 -22.50
C PRO A 117 31.40 -14.36 -23.20
N PRO A 118 31.58 -14.45 -24.53
CA PRO A 118 31.24 -15.66 -25.28
C PRO A 118 32.08 -16.84 -24.79
N SER A 119 31.45 -18.01 -24.64
CA SER A 119 32.15 -19.25 -24.32
C SER A 119 33.08 -19.62 -25.49
N THR A 120 34.39 -19.70 -25.22
CA THR A 120 35.37 -20.32 -26.12
C THR A 120 35.00 -21.78 -26.35
N ASN A 121 34.81 -22.13 -27.63
CA ASN A 121 34.66 -23.50 -28.12
C ASN A 121 36.05 -24.07 -28.43
#